data_AF-A0A6G4UCN0-F1
#
_entry.id   AF-A0A6G4UCN0-F1
#
_cell.length_a   1.000
_cell.length_b   1.000
_cell.length_c   1.000
_cell.angle_alpha   90.00
_cell.angle_beta   90.00
_cell.angle_gamma   90.00
#
_symmetry.space_group_name_H-M   'P 1'
#
loop_
_entity.id
_entity.type
_entity.pdbx_description
1 polymer ?
#
loop_
_entity_poly.entity_id
_entity_poly.type
_entity_poly.pdbx_seq_one_letter_code
_entity_poly.pdbx_strand_id
1 'polypeptide(L)'
;MRSTLTRALVSATAVAGIAAGSLAGAGPALAASPPATAASAQDVSVLAVNNLGLEPAQAKKWQCWLRRTGYNPGTIDGLLGTASWKAAQRKFNDMGLGAGTPDGVVGPNTIRALQRYLNKYNAGLDVDGIAGPQTRFAFALYASGLPRC
;
A
#
# COMPACT_ATOMS: atom_id res chain seq x y z
N MET A 1 -27.03 13.21 -16.42
CA MET A 1 -25.90 14.13 -16.64
C MET A 1 -24.71 13.27 -17.03
N ARG A 2 -24.23 13.41 -18.27
CA ARG A 2 -23.21 12.56 -18.90
C ARG A 2 -21.85 13.26 -18.75
N SER A 3 -20.96 12.73 -17.93
CA SER A 3 -19.59 13.27 -17.80
C SER A 3 -18.70 12.65 -18.89
N THR A 4 -18.19 13.52 -19.74
CA THR A 4 -17.43 13.25 -20.96
C THR A 4 -15.99 12.79 -20.67
N LEU A 5 -15.55 11.81 -21.47
CA LEU A 5 -14.19 11.30 -21.61
C LEU A 5 -13.24 12.36 -22.20
N THR A 6 -12.03 12.50 -21.67
CA THR A 6 -10.91 13.05 -22.46
C THR A 6 -9.63 12.27 -22.22
N ARG A 7 -9.24 11.57 -23.28
CA ARG A 7 -8.07 10.72 -23.47
C ARG A 7 -6.90 11.63 -23.86
N ALA A 8 -5.81 11.65 -23.09
CA ALA A 8 -4.63 12.44 -23.43
C ALA A 8 -3.59 11.57 -24.16
N LEU A 9 -3.27 11.98 -25.40
CA LEU A 9 -2.21 11.40 -26.23
C LEU A 9 -0.83 11.82 -25.72
N VAL A 10 0.08 10.86 -25.69
CA VAL A 10 1.54 11.05 -25.56
C VAL A 10 2.09 11.46 -26.93
N SER A 11 2.94 12.49 -26.97
CA SER A 11 3.75 12.83 -28.15
C SER A 11 5.17 13.15 -27.70
N ALA A 12 6.14 12.46 -28.31
CA ALA A 12 7.57 12.51 -28.04
C ALA A 12 8.23 13.79 -28.61
N THR A 13 9.39 14.19 -28.07
CA THR A 13 10.52 14.69 -28.87
C THR A 13 11.76 14.88 -27.98
N ALA A 14 12.84 14.19 -28.34
CA ALA A 14 14.18 14.37 -27.80
C ALA A 14 14.90 15.47 -28.59
N VAL A 15 15.58 16.40 -27.92
CA VAL A 15 16.58 17.28 -28.56
C VAL A 15 17.72 17.57 -27.59
N ALA A 16 18.94 17.34 -28.08
CA ALA A 16 20.22 17.72 -27.48
C ALA A 16 20.62 19.16 -27.89
N GLY A 17 21.45 19.85 -27.09
CA GLY A 17 22.11 21.11 -27.48
C GLY A 17 22.66 21.84 -26.25
N ILE A 18 23.95 21.75 -25.93
CA ILE A 18 25.14 22.52 -26.39
C ILE A 18 25.27 23.92 -25.75
N ALA A 19 26.50 24.15 -25.27
CA ALA A 19 27.07 25.29 -24.58
C ALA A 19 26.93 26.66 -25.26
N ALA A 20 26.95 27.73 -24.45
CA ALA A 20 27.97 28.79 -24.42
C ALA A 20 27.36 30.12 -23.92
N GLY A 21 28.15 30.89 -23.17
CA GLY A 21 28.02 32.35 -23.16
C GLY A 21 27.40 32.98 -21.91
N SER A 22 28.18 33.87 -21.32
CA SER A 22 27.99 34.60 -20.07
C SER A 22 27.26 35.95 -20.23
N LEU A 23 26.55 36.31 -19.15
CA LEU A 23 26.36 37.64 -18.53
C LEU A 23 25.49 38.74 -19.19
N ALA A 24 24.61 39.26 -18.31
CA ALA A 24 24.04 40.60 -18.21
C ALA A 24 22.78 40.96 -19.02
N GLY A 25 21.70 41.25 -18.28
CA GLY A 25 20.50 41.93 -18.77
C GLY A 25 19.40 41.95 -17.71
N ALA A 26 19.25 43.06 -16.99
CA ALA A 26 18.17 43.28 -16.03
C ALA A 26 16.86 43.62 -16.75
N GLY A 27 15.74 42.98 -16.36
CA GLY A 27 14.39 43.29 -16.83
C GLY A 27 13.35 42.34 -16.22
N PRO A 28 12.13 42.81 -15.89
CA PRO A 28 11.25 42.15 -14.93
C PRO A 28 10.30 41.12 -15.56
N ALA A 29 9.68 40.33 -14.67
CA ALA A 29 8.51 39.51 -14.89
C ALA A 29 8.71 38.19 -15.65
N LEU A 30 8.55 37.07 -14.94
CA LEU A 30 7.39 36.18 -15.01
C LEU A 30 7.65 35.00 -14.07
N ALA A 31 6.63 34.63 -13.29
CA ALA A 31 6.68 33.55 -12.33
C ALA A 31 7.05 32.22 -13.00
N ALA A 32 8.26 31.72 -12.75
CA ALA A 32 8.65 30.36 -13.11
C ALA A 32 8.02 29.41 -12.08
N SER A 33 7.01 28.66 -12.51
CA SER A 33 6.46 27.54 -11.74
C SER A 33 7.59 26.57 -11.36
N PRO A 34 7.66 26.10 -10.10
CA PRO A 34 8.69 25.14 -9.71
C PRO A 34 8.55 23.83 -10.51
N PRO A 35 9.66 23.15 -10.82
CA PRO A 35 9.61 21.88 -11.54
C PRO A 35 8.81 20.87 -10.71
N ALA A 36 7.82 20.24 -11.33
CA ALA A 36 7.11 19.11 -10.76
C ALA A 36 8.14 18.00 -10.48
N THR A 37 8.46 17.83 -9.19
CA THR A 37 9.32 16.78 -8.69
C THR A 37 8.75 15.44 -9.13
N ALA A 38 9.45 14.74 -10.02
CA ALA A 38 9.21 13.35 -10.30
C ALA A 38 9.38 12.57 -8.98
N ALA A 39 8.27 12.08 -8.43
CA ALA A 39 8.26 11.14 -7.32
C ALA A 39 8.92 9.83 -7.78
N SER A 40 10.25 9.77 -7.66
CA SER A 40 11.00 8.53 -7.80
C SER A 40 10.87 7.77 -6.48
N ALA A 41 10.00 6.77 -6.51
CA ALA A 41 9.86 5.75 -5.48
C ALA A 41 11.21 5.08 -5.26
N GLN A 42 11.73 5.12 -4.04
CA GLN A 42 12.20 3.97 -3.26
C GLN A 42 12.09 4.35 -1.78
N ASP A 43 10.94 4.02 -1.18
CA ASP A 43 10.75 4.06 0.26
C ASP A 43 11.82 3.17 0.90
N VAL A 44 12.67 3.80 1.71
CA VAL A 44 13.70 3.15 2.51
C VAL A 44 13.03 2.06 3.33
N SER A 45 13.31 0.79 3.02
CA SER A 45 12.85 -0.37 3.78
C SER A 45 13.61 -0.47 5.09
N VAL A 46 13.42 0.51 5.98
CA VAL A 46 13.46 0.25 7.43
C VAL A 46 12.37 -0.79 7.68
N LEU A 47 12.62 -1.86 8.44
CA LEU A 47 11.65 -2.90 8.82
C LEU A 47 10.28 -2.28 9.16
N ALA A 48 9.43 -2.11 8.15
CA ALA A 48 8.31 -1.20 8.23
C ALA A 48 7.16 -1.95 8.86
N VAL A 49 6.93 -1.68 10.14
CA VAL A 49 5.65 -2.00 10.77
C VAL A 49 4.56 -1.35 9.91
N ASN A 50 3.71 -2.17 9.31
CA ASN A 50 2.59 -1.69 8.51
C ASN A 50 1.31 -2.27 9.06
N ASN A 51 0.64 -1.52 9.93
CA ASN A 51 -0.63 -1.95 10.53
C ASN A 51 -1.83 -1.80 9.59
N LEU A 52 -1.68 -1.19 8.39
CA LEU A 52 -2.79 -0.84 7.49
C LEU A 52 -3.95 -0.13 8.19
N GLY A 53 -3.65 0.72 9.19
CA GLY A 53 -4.64 1.48 9.94
C GLY A 53 -5.23 0.76 11.16
N LEU A 54 -4.77 -0.45 11.51
CA LEU A 54 -5.14 -1.06 12.79
C LEU A 54 -4.51 -0.32 13.97
N GLU A 55 -5.32 -0.07 15.00
CA GLU A 55 -4.83 0.28 16.32
C GLU A 55 -4.01 -0.89 16.92
N PRO A 56 -3.03 -0.64 17.80
CA PRO A 56 -2.20 -1.69 18.39
C PRO A 56 -3.01 -2.81 19.05
N ALA A 57 -4.14 -2.50 19.69
CA ALA A 57 -5.02 -3.49 20.29
C ALA A 57 -5.68 -4.41 19.26
N GLN A 58 -6.10 -3.87 18.11
CA GLN A 58 -6.65 -4.64 16.99
C GLN A 58 -5.57 -5.49 16.32
N ALA A 59 -4.37 -4.92 16.13
CA ALA A 59 -3.23 -5.63 15.58
C ALA A 59 -2.81 -6.83 16.45
N LYS A 60 -2.84 -6.70 17.78
CA LYS A 60 -2.60 -7.83 18.70
C LYS A 60 -3.62 -8.95 18.52
N LYS A 61 -4.91 -8.61 18.37
CA LYS A 61 -5.96 -9.61 18.09
C LYS A 61 -5.71 -10.33 16.77
N TRP A 62 -5.32 -9.59 15.72
CA TRP A 62 -4.95 -10.16 14.43
C TRP A 62 -3.76 -11.12 14.53
N GLN A 63 -2.67 -10.71 15.20
CA GLN A 63 -1.51 -11.58 15.47
C GLN A 63 -1.92 -12.84 16.25
N CYS A 64 -2.76 -12.71 17.28
CA CYS A 64 -3.26 -13.86 18.04
C CYS A 64 -4.11 -14.81 17.21
N TRP A 65 -4.95 -14.27 16.34
CA TRP A 65 -5.75 -15.08 15.42
C TRP A 65 -4.88 -15.82 14.41
N LEU A 66 -3.85 -15.19 13.84
CA LEU A 66 -2.87 -15.86 12.99
C LEU A 66 -2.22 -17.03 13.73
N ARG A 67 -1.73 -16.79 14.95
CA ARG A 67 -1.10 -17.82 15.78
C ARG A 67 -2.04 -18.98 16.10
N ARG A 68 -3.28 -18.69 16.53
CA ARG A 68 -4.29 -19.71 16.85
C ARG A 68 -4.70 -20.54 15.64
N THR A 69 -4.60 -19.98 14.44
CA THR A 69 -4.92 -20.68 13.19
C THR A 69 -3.71 -21.34 12.55
N GLY A 70 -2.58 -21.44 13.27
CA GLY A 70 -1.40 -22.19 12.85
C GLY A 70 -0.29 -21.36 12.17
N TYR A 71 -0.45 -20.05 12.06
CA TYR A 71 0.51 -19.18 11.37
C TYR A 71 1.26 -18.31 12.38
N ASN A 72 2.56 -18.55 12.57
CA ASN A 72 3.37 -17.80 13.54
C ASN A 72 3.63 -16.34 13.07
N PRO A 73 3.05 -15.31 13.73
CA PRO A 73 3.23 -13.90 13.37
C PRO A 73 4.48 -13.26 14.00
N GLY A 74 5.26 -14.03 14.78
CA GLY A 74 6.28 -13.51 15.70
C GLY A 74 5.69 -13.07 17.04
N THR A 75 6.26 -12.02 17.62
CA THR A 75 5.79 -11.42 18.88
C THR A 75 4.39 -10.85 18.70
N ILE A 76 3.52 -11.02 19.71
CA ILE A 76 2.23 -10.34 19.76
C ILE A 76 2.39 -9.02 20.52
N ASP A 77 2.72 -7.99 19.77
CA ASP A 77 3.07 -6.65 20.25
C ASP A 77 2.15 -5.56 19.69
N GLY A 78 1.29 -5.89 18.73
CA GLY A 78 0.44 -4.92 18.03
C GLY A 78 1.16 -4.18 16.91
N LEU A 79 2.36 -4.63 16.54
CA LEU A 79 3.15 -4.11 15.45
C LEU A 79 3.18 -5.16 14.32
N LEU A 80 2.43 -4.91 13.26
CA LEU A 80 2.40 -5.79 12.10
C LEU A 80 3.67 -5.61 11.25
N GLY A 81 4.76 -6.23 11.71
CA GLY A 81 6.04 -6.30 11.00
C GLY A 81 6.12 -7.48 10.04
N THR A 82 7.33 -7.74 9.53
CA THR A 82 7.62 -8.78 8.53
C THR A 82 7.08 -10.16 8.93
N ALA A 83 7.30 -10.60 10.17
CA ALA A 83 6.82 -11.91 10.62
C ALA A 83 5.28 -12.03 10.60
N SER A 84 4.57 -10.95 10.98
CA SER A 84 3.12 -10.89 10.96
C SER A 84 2.57 -10.95 9.53
N TRP A 85 3.18 -10.21 8.60
CA TRP A 85 2.77 -10.22 7.20
C TRP A 85 3.15 -11.52 6.48
N LYS A 86 4.31 -12.12 6.77
CA LYS A 86 4.66 -13.46 6.26
C LYS A 86 3.62 -14.49 6.69
N ALA A 87 3.17 -14.43 7.94
CA ALA A 87 2.12 -15.32 8.44
C ALA A 87 0.78 -15.10 7.72
N ALA A 88 0.38 -13.85 7.54
CA ALA A 88 -0.84 -13.52 6.79
C ALA A 88 -0.76 -13.98 5.32
N GLN A 89 0.36 -13.74 4.64
CA GLN A 89 0.58 -14.15 3.24
C GLN A 89 0.52 -15.67 3.08
N ARG A 90 1.17 -16.44 3.96
CA ARG A 90 1.06 -17.92 3.97
C ARG A 90 -0.40 -18.35 4.09
N LYS A 91 -1.12 -17.77 5.06
CA LYS A 91 -2.53 -18.07 5.27
C LYS A 91 -3.38 -17.77 4.04
N PHE A 92 -3.19 -16.60 3.45
CA PHE A 92 -3.93 -16.22 2.25
C PHE A 92 -3.63 -17.16 1.08
N ASN A 93 -2.39 -17.60 0.92
CA ASN A 93 -2.01 -18.56 -0.11
C ASN A 93 -2.63 -19.95 0.13
N ASP A 94 -2.63 -20.44 1.37
CA ASP A 94 -3.27 -21.71 1.73
C ASP A 94 -4.79 -21.66 1.50
N MET A 95 -5.40 -20.47 1.58
CA MET A 95 -6.80 -20.22 1.23
C MET A 95 -7.05 -19.98 -0.27
N GLY A 96 -6.02 -20.06 -1.12
CA GLY A 96 -6.10 -19.82 -2.57
C GLY A 96 -6.31 -18.36 -2.97
N LEU A 97 -5.95 -17.39 -2.11
CA LEU A 97 -6.23 -15.96 -2.33
C LEU A 97 -5.11 -15.21 -3.09
N GLY A 98 -3.94 -15.84 -3.27
CA GLY A 98 -2.87 -15.32 -4.12
C GLY A 98 -2.17 -14.07 -3.56
N ALA A 99 -1.61 -14.16 -2.35
CA ALA A 99 -0.86 -13.07 -1.73
C ALA A 99 0.54 -12.85 -2.32
N GLY A 100 1.01 -13.77 -3.18
CA GLY A 100 2.36 -13.78 -3.74
C GLY A 100 3.35 -14.49 -2.81
N THR A 101 4.63 -14.15 -2.93
CA THR A 101 5.69 -14.72 -2.07
C THR A 101 5.47 -14.33 -0.60
N PRO A 102 5.57 -15.26 0.37
CA PRO A 102 5.53 -14.93 1.80
C PRO A 102 6.82 -14.23 2.29
N ASP A 103 7.07 -13.02 1.81
CA ASP A 103 8.24 -12.19 2.10
C ASP A 103 8.03 -11.19 3.25
N GLY A 104 6.78 -10.99 3.68
CA GLY A 104 6.38 -10.06 4.73
C GLY A 104 6.27 -8.62 4.27
N VAL A 105 6.38 -8.37 2.96
CA VAL A 105 6.20 -7.06 2.34
C VAL A 105 4.74 -6.88 1.95
N VAL A 106 4.13 -5.78 2.37
CA VAL A 106 2.73 -5.48 2.06
C VAL A 106 2.62 -4.85 0.67
N GLY A 107 2.79 -5.67 -0.36
CA GLY A 107 2.63 -5.27 -1.76
C GLY A 107 1.19 -5.42 -2.28
N PRO A 108 0.93 -5.00 -3.53
CA PRO A 108 -0.41 -5.06 -4.14
C PRO A 108 -1.05 -6.45 -4.14
N ASN A 109 -0.27 -7.52 -4.30
CA ASN A 109 -0.78 -8.90 -4.23
C ASN A 109 -1.26 -9.25 -2.82
N THR A 110 -0.49 -8.88 -1.78
CA THR A 110 -0.90 -9.07 -0.38
C THR A 110 -2.15 -8.28 -0.06
N ILE A 111 -2.27 -7.04 -0.56
CA ILE A 111 -3.46 -6.21 -0.37
C ILE A 111 -4.67 -6.82 -1.10
N ARG A 112 -4.53 -7.25 -2.35
CA ARG A 112 -5.61 -7.96 -3.07
C ARG A 112 -6.06 -9.21 -2.34
N ALA A 113 -5.11 -9.99 -1.80
CA ALA A 113 -5.43 -11.17 -1.03
C ALA A 113 -6.18 -10.83 0.28
N LEU A 114 -5.79 -9.76 0.97
CA LEU A 114 -6.53 -9.23 2.12
C LEU A 114 -7.94 -8.77 1.72
N GLN A 115 -8.10 -8.04 0.62
CA GLN A 115 -9.42 -7.59 0.13
C GLN A 115 -10.32 -8.78 -0.20
N ARG A 116 -9.81 -9.79 -0.91
CA ARG A 116 -10.53 -11.05 -1.17
C ARG A 116 -10.89 -11.77 0.12
N TYR A 117 -9.97 -11.80 1.08
CA TYR A 117 -10.20 -12.40 2.38
C TYR A 117 -11.36 -11.70 3.11
N LEU A 118 -11.34 -10.37 3.19
CA LEU A 118 -12.39 -9.58 3.83
C LEU A 118 -13.74 -9.70 3.08
N ASN A 119 -13.72 -9.83 1.75
CA ASN A 119 -14.93 -10.07 0.96
C ASN A 119 -15.57 -11.43 1.22
N LYS A 120 -14.81 -12.45 1.66
CA LYS A 120 -15.41 -13.70 2.18
C LYS A 120 -16.27 -13.47 3.43
N TYR A 121 -16.09 -12.34 4.11
CA TYR A 121 -16.89 -11.89 5.25
C TYR A 121 -17.84 -10.72 4.88
N ASN A 122 -18.21 -10.60 3.60
CA ASN A 122 -19.17 -9.62 3.09
C ASN A 122 -18.73 -8.15 3.25
N ALA A 123 -17.43 -7.86 3.20
CA ALA A 123 -16.93 -6.48 3.29
C ALA A 123 -17.24 -5.59 2.06
N GLY A 124 -17.56 -6.16 0.91
CA GLY A 124 -17.98 -5.41 -0.30
C GLY A 124 -16.89 -4.52 -0.91
N LEU A 125 -15.62 -4.92 -0.83
CA LEU A 125 -14.47 -4.17 -1.31
C LEU A 125 -14.15 -4.44 -2.78
N ASP A 126 -13.68 -3.42 -3.50
CA ASP A 126 -12.98 -3.61 -4.76
C ASP A 126 -11.60 -4.27 -4.53
N VAL A 127 -11.24 -5.22 -5.39
CA VAL A 127 -9.96 -5.95 -5.30
C VAL A 127 -8.91 -5.27 -6.17
N ASP A 128 -8.57 -4.03 -5.84
CA ASP A 128 -7.67 -3.16 -6.59
C ASP A 128 -6.20 -3.27 -6.16
N GLY A 129 -5.92 -3.88 -5.00
CA GLY A 129 -4.58 -3.96 -4.43
C GLY A 129 -4.09 -2.67 -3.78
N ILE A 130 -5.00 -1.73 -3.51
CA ILE A 130 -4.74 -0.47 -2.83
C ILE A 130 -5.45 -0.50 -1.48
N ALA A 131 -4.69 -0.36 -0.40
CA ALA A 131 -5.25 -0.33 0.95
C ALA A 131 -5.82 1.07 1.26
N GLY A 132 -6.87 1.45 0.53
CA GLY A 132 -7.62 2.70 0.72
C GLY A 132 -8.50 2.69 1.97
N PRO A 133 -9.22 3.80 2.25
CA PRO A 133 -10.01 3.95 3.48
C PRO A 133 -11.00 2.82 3.73
N GLN A 134 -11.69 2.34 2.70
CA GLN A 134 -12.65 1.22 2.81
C GLN A 134 -11.96 -0.09 3.22
N THR A 135 -10.82 -0.41 2.60
CA THR A 135 -10.06 -1.63 2.94
C THR A 135 -9.53 -1.57 4.37
N ARG A 136 -8.98 -0.43 4.79
CA ARG A 136 -8.47 -0.23 6.16
C ARG A 136 -9.58 -0.31 7.20
N PHE A 137 -10.72 0.33 6.93
CA PHE A 137 -11.89 0.28 7.79
C PHE A 137 -12.45 -1.14 7.93
N ALA A 138 -12.63 -1.86 6.83
CA ALA A 138 -13.06 -3.24 6.85
C ALA A 138 -12.07 -4.14 7.60
N PHE A 139 -10.77 -3.91 7.44
CA PHE A 139 -9.74 -4.65 8.18
C PHE A 139 -9.82 -4.37 9.68
N ALA A 140 -10.02 -3.11 10.08
CA ALA A 140 -10.21 -2.71 11.47
C ALA A 140 -11.48 -3.33 12.08
N LEU A 141 -12.61 -3.32 11.37
CA LEU A 141 -13.84 -3.97 11.82
C LEU A 141 -13.64 -5.48 12.02
N TYR A 142 -12.99 -6.14 11.05
CA TYR A 142 -12.68 -7.56 11.15
C TYR A 142 -11.80 -7.85 12.37
N ALA A 143 -10.70 -7.10 12.53
CA ALA A 143 -9.75 -7.29 13.63
C ALA A 143 -10.37 -6.96 15.01
N SER A 144 -11.31 -6.03 15.08
CA SER A 144 -12.07 -5.72 16.30
C SER A 144 -12.90 -6.90 16.78
N GLY A 145 -13.51 -7.65 15.86
CA GLY A 145 -14.33 -8.83 16.14
C GLY A 145 -13.53 -10.09 16.52
N LEU A 146 -12.21 -10.07 16.32
CA LEU A 146 -11.36 -11.21 16.67
C LEU A 146 -11.26 -11.42 18.19
N PRO A 147 -11.15 -12.67 18.65
CA PRO A 147 -10.98 -12.97 20.06
C PRO A 147 -9.64 -12.42 20.56
N ARG A 148 -9.63 -12.00 21.82
CA ARG A 148 -8.40 -11.60 22.49
C ARG A 148 -7.46 -12.79 22.66
N CYS A 149 -6.17 -12.48 22.70
CA CYS A 149 -5.21 -13.29 23.43
C CYS A 149 -5.67 -13.32 24.89
#